data_AF-A0A2Z4FGQ3-F1
#
_entry.id   AF-A0A2Z4FGQ3-F1
#
_cell.length_a   1.000
_cell.length_b   1.000
_cell.length_c   1.000
_cell.angle_alpha   90.00
_cell.angle_beta   90.00
_cell.angle_gamma   90.00
#
_symmetry.space_group_name_H-M   'P 1'
#
loop_
_entity.id
_entity.type
_entity.pdbx_description
1 polymer ?
#
loop_
_entity_poly.entity_id
_entity_poly.type
_entity_poly.pdbx_seq_one_letter_code
_entity_poly.pdbx_strand_id
1 'polypeptide(L)'
;MFKARFFSTPAPDSMMDFIAAQLFFGGILPALVMGIALLIGALIAGKEDRSDDAPPGVRPWAAASGFGLAFGAGFLALVGAPDFLPGNAMHWLFYMALVAVGVGVIEGIRHTNDGLRAALRLGLALLTFRLTLGFMVEHHWDGASAWIWLGGLTLGSNALMNALDRAAQERPGAMVPLAMTLMSAGGAAVLVLTGSARVGQLMGVMTAAATATLVVAWLRPGLRVSRGGSTVFGLLFSALLAYGYFTSADVPAFADALNHPQTLATLLVAASPLMLWVSGQNPIKRMTSWRAALASAALVATPLAAGLLVAANQSDPPAAAYHHEASSADAPAE
;
A
#
# COMPACT_ATOMS: atom_id res chain seq x y z
N MET A 1 34.39 9.57 2.83
CA MET A 1 33.48 10.03 3.90
C MET A 1 32.73 11.26 3.40
N PHE A 2 31.69 11.06 2.60
CA PHE A 2 30.89 12.15 2.03
C PHE A 2 29.81 12.53 3.05
N LYS A 3 30.02 13.60 3.80
CA LYS A 3 28.98 14.18 4.66
C LYS A 3 28.03 14.91 3.71
N ALA A 4 27.07 14.19 3.14
CA ALA A 4 26.01 14.79 2.34
C ALA A 4 25.36 15.87 3.21
N ARG A 5 25.49 17.14 2.81
CA ARG A 5 24.64 18.22 3.32
C ARG A 5 23.25 17.88 2.84
N PHE A 6 22.57 17.02 3.60
CA PHE A 6 21.15 16.84 3.46
C PHE A 6 20.51 18.21 3.60
N PHE A 7 19.51 18.45 2.75
CA PHE A 7 18.61 19.58 2.88
C PHE A 7 18.09 19.59 4.32
N SER A 8 18.72 20.39 5.17
CA SER A 8 18.07 20.87 6.38
C SER A 8 17.01 21.81 5.85
N THR A 9 15.88 21.24 5.46
CA THR A 9 14.67 22.04 5.30
C THR A 9 14.53 22.76 6.64
N PRO A 10 14.59 24.11 6.65
CA PRO A 10 14.36 24.86 7.88
C PRO A 10 13.07 24.33 8.51
N ALA A 11 13.06 24.21 9.84
CA ALA A 11 11.85 23.83 10.55
C ALA A 11 10.72 24.74 10.02
N PRO A 12 9.58 24.19 9.58
CA PRO A 12 8.55 25.00 8.97
C PRO A 12 8.14 26.08 9.97
N ASP A 13 8.35 27.34 9.59
CA ASP A 13 8.08 28.50 10.45
C ASP A 13 6.58 28.62 10.77
N SER A 14 5.72 27.97 9.96
CA SER A 14 4.29 27.88 10.16
C SER A 14 3.70 26.48 9.90
N MET A 15 2.57 26.17 10.56
CA MET A 15 1.75 24.98 10.29
C MET A 15 1.33 24.88 8.80
N MET A 16 1.16 26.02 8.13
CA MET A 16 0.81 26.08 6.70
C MET A 16 1.94 25.53 5.83
N ASP A 17 3.21 25.82 6.14
CA ASP A 17 4.36 25.32 5.39
C ASP A 17 4.49 23.79 5.53
N PHE A 18 4.23 23.27 6.73
CA PHE A 18 4.18 21.83 6.96
C PHE A 18 3.09 21.15 6.13
N ILE A 19 1.86 21.68 6.15
CA ILE A 19 0.74 21.13 5.38
C ILE A 19 1.04 21.20 3.87
N ALA A 20 1.56 22.33 3.39
CA ALA A 20 1.94 22.50 2.00
C ALA A 20 3.00 21.48 1.56
N ALA A 21 4.04 21.27 2.39
CA ALA A 21 5.06 20.27 2.12
C ALA A 21 4.48 18.84 2.08
N GLN A 22 3.59 18.50 3.03
CA GLN A 22 2.94 17.19 3.06
C GLN A 22 2.04 16.95 1.84
N LEU A 23 1.25 17.94 1.43
CA LEU A 23 0.40 17.85 0.23
C LEU A 23 1.25 17.73 -1.04
N PHE A 24 2.35 18.47 -1.12
CA PHE A 24 3.23 18.44 -2.28
C PHE A 24 3.97 17.10 -2.38
N PHE A 25 4.68 16.68 -1.31
CA PHE A 25 5.52 15.49 -1.32
C PHE A 25 4.74 14.18 -1.15
N GLY A 26 3.66 14.19 -0.40
CA GLY A 26 2.79 13.03 -0.18
C GLY A 26 1.70 12.85 -1.24
N GLY A 27 1.30 13.93 -1.91
CA GLY A 27 0.19 13.92 -2.87
C GLY A 27 0.60 14.24 -4.30
N ILE A 28 0.99 15.49 -4.55
CA ILE A 28 1.18 16.01 -5.92
C ILE A 28 2.36 15.33 -6.62
N LEU A 29 3.53 15.26 -5.98
CA LEU A 29 4.74 14.71 -6.58
C LEU A 29 4.58 13.23 -6.99
N PRO A 30 4.10 12.32 -6.12
CA PRO A 30 3.84 10.93 -6.50
C PRO A 30 2.83 10.79 -7.64
N ALA A 31 1.75 11.59 -7.62
CA ALA A 31 0.74 11.58 -8.67
C ALA A 31 1.32 12.00 -10.03
N LEU A 32 2.17 13.04 -10.05
CA LEU A 32 2.87 13.50 -11.25
C LEU A 32 3.84 12.44 -11.78
N VAL A 33 4.66 11.83 -10.91
CA VAL A 33 5.60 10.77 -11.32
C VAL A 33 4.85 9.59 -11.94
N MET A 34 3.76 9.14 -11.31
CA MET A 34 2.93 8.06 -11.86
C MET A 34 2.27 8.47 -13.19
N GLY A 35 1.68 9.66 -13.25
CA GLY A 35 1.06 10.19 -14.47
C GLY A 35 2.03 10.27 -15.64
N ILE A 36 3.23 10.80 -15.42
CA ILE A 36 4.30 10.90 -16.44
C ILE A 36 4.72 9.51 -16.91
N ALA A 37 4.95 8.56 -16.00
CA ALA A 37 5.33 7.19 -16.37
C ALA A 37 4.27 6.53 -17.26
N LEU A 38 2.98 6.67 -16.92
CA LEU A 38 1.88 6.16 -17.73
C LEU A 38 1.77 6.86 -19.08
N LEU A 39 1.92 8.19 -19.13
CA LEU A 39 1.89 8.96 -20.38
C LEU A 39 3.02 8.56 -21.32
N ILE A 40 4.26 8.45 -20.82
CA ILE A 40 5.41 7.97 -21.61
C ILE A 40 5.14 6.56 -22.13
N GLY A 41 4.68 5.66 -21.25
CA GLY A 41 4.31 4.31 -21.63
C GLY A 41 3.25 4.26 -22.72
N ALA A 42 2.28 5.17 -22.70
CA ALA A 42 1.23 5.24 -23.70
C ALA A 42 1.69 5.87 -25.03
N LEU A 43 2.57 6.88 -24.98
CA LEU A 43 3.18 7.50 -26.17
C LEU A 43 4.06 6.51 -26.94
N ILE A 44 4.81 5.67 -26.24
CA ILE A 44 5.68 4.65 -26.85
C ILE A 44 4.86 3.48 -27.42
N ALA A 45 3.72 3.13 -26.81
CA ALA A 45 2.83 2.10 -27.34
C ALA A 45 2.20 2.50 -28.69
N GLY A 46 1.70 3.74 -28.80
CA GLY A 46 1.03 4.22 -30.01
C GLY A 46 1.90 4.31 -31.27
N LYS A 47 3.23 4.17 -31.17
CA LYS A 47 4.13 4.16 -32.32
C LYS A 47 4.33 2.78 -32.95
N GLU A 48 4.22 1.71 -32.15
CA GLU A 48 4.58 0.36 -32.58
C GLU A 48 3.36 -0.46 -33.00
N ASP A 49 2.19 -0.15 -32.43
CA ASP A 49 0.96 -0.94 -32.62
C ASP A 49 -0.05 -0.19 -33.51
N ARG A 50 0.35 0.11 -34.74
CA ARG A 50 -0.54 0.67 -35.77
C ARG A 50 -1.32 -0.42 -36.54
N SER A 51 -1.41 -1.61 -35.96
CA SER A 51 -2.34 -2.63 -36.46
C SER A 51 -3.76 -2.20 -36.06
N ASP A 52 -4.67 -2.10 -37.04
CA ASP A 52 -5.98 -1.42 -36.89
C ASP A 52 -6.90 -2.03 -35.81
N ASP A 53 -6.55 -3.18 -35.22
CA ASP A 53 -7.40 -3.92 -34.28
C ASP A 53 -6.93 -3.89 -32.81
N ALA A 54 -5.73 -3.36 -32.50
CA ALA A 54 -5.23 -3.35 -31.14
C ALA A 54 -5.77 -2.13 -30.34
N PRO A 55 -6.48 -2.33 -29.22
CA PRO A 55 -6.93 -1.20 -28.39
C PRO A 55 -5.71 -0.42 -27.88
N PRO A 56 -5.78 0.93 -27.81
CA PRO A 56 -4.65 1.76 -27.40
C PRO A 56 -4.20 1.41 -25.98
N GLY A 57 -3.13 0.63 -25.88
CA GLY A 57 -2.56 0.14 -24.64
C GLY A 57 -1.52 1.09 -24.06
N VAL A 58 -1.20 0.87 -22.78
CA VAL A 58 0.02 1.42 -22.15
C VAL A 58 1.05 0.30 -22.14
N ARG A 59 2.34 0.63 -22.36
CA ARG A 59 3.41 -0.38 -22.24
C ARG A 59 3.35 -1.12 -20.90
N PRO A 60 3.55 -2.45 -20.88
CA PRO A 60 3.41 -3.24 -19.66
C PRO A 60 4.34 -2.83 -18.50
N TRP A 61 5.48 -2.21 -18.77
CA TRP A 61 6.43 -1.76 -17.75
C TRP A 61 5.99 -0.47 -17.03
N ALA A 62 5.10 0.33 -17.63
CA ALA A 62 4.83 1.69 -17.20
C ALA A 62 4.17 1.76 -15.83
N ALA A 63 3.16 0.92 -15.57
CA ALA A 63 2.49 0.91 -14.27
C ALA A 63 3.42 0.43 -13.14
N ALA A 64 4.20 -0.63 -13.39
CA ALA A 64 5.19 -1.13 -12.42
C ALA A 64 6.21 -0.05 -12.05
N SER A 65 6.81 0.57 -13.08
CA SER A 65 7.81 1.61 -12.89
C SER A 65 7.21 2.86 -12.24
N GLY A 66 6.01 3.26 -12.68
CA GLY A 66 5.32 4.43 -12.15
C GLY A 66 4.99 4.28 -10.66
N PHE A 67 4.46 3.14 -10.20
CA PHE A 67 4.22 2.91 -8.77
C PHE A 67 5.51 2.92 -7.96
N GLY A 68 6.56 2.21 -8.42
CA GLY A 68 7.82 2.16 -7.68
C GLY A 68 8.56 3.50 -7.65
N LEU A 69 8.57 4.25 -8.75
CA LEU A 69 9.15 5.59 -8.80
C LEU A 69 8.35 6.60 -8.00
N ALA A 70 7.02 6.54 -8.03
CA ALA A 70 6.17 7.42 -7.22
C ALA A 70 6.38 7.15 -5.72
N PHE A 71 6.41 5.86 -5.33
CA PHE A 71 6.75 5.47 -3.97
C PHE A 71 8.16 5.92 -3.57
N GLY A 72 9.15 5.68 -4.42
CA GLY A 72 10.53 6.10 -4.18
C GLY A 72 10.68 7.61 -4.03
N ALA A 73 10.02 8.40 -4.88
CA ALA A 73 10.01 9.86 -4.80
C ALA A 73 9.36 10.35 -3.50
N GLY A 74 8.18 9.80 -3.15
CA GLY A 74 7.52 10.12 -1.88
C GLY A 74 8.34 9.70 -0.66
N PHE A 75 8.96 8.52 -0.70
CA PHE A 75 9.84 8.02 0.37
C PHE A 75 11.05 8.93 0.58
N LEU A 76 11.76 9.29 -0.49
CA LEU A 76 12.93 10.17 -0.40
C LEU A 76 12.56 11.57 0.13
N ALA A 77 11.37 12.06 -0.22
CA ALA A 77 10.90 13.37 0.23
C ALA A 77 10.42 13.37 1.69
N LEU A 78 9.75 12.30 2.13
CA LEU A 78 9.13 12.22 3.46
C LEU A 78 10.04 11.61 4.53
N VAL A 79 10.86 10.62 4.15
CA VAL A 79 11.73 9.86 5.07
C VAL A 79 13.20 10.26 4.89
N GLY A 80 13.61 10.60 3.67
CA GLY A 80 15.00 10.88 3.32
C GLY A 80 15.66 9.71 2.57
N ALA A 81 16.93 9.90 2.19
CA ALA A 81 17.68 8.88 1.49
C ALA A 81 18.03 7.71 2.43
N PRO A 82 17.70 6.45 2.06
CA PRO A 82 18.05 5.31 2.88
C PRO A 82 19.55 5.01 2.80
N ASP A 83 20.11 4.50 3.91
CA ASP A 83 21.45 3.95 3.94
C ASP A 83 21.56 2.69 3.08
N PHE A 84 22.71 2.48 2.43
CA PHE A 84 22.95 1.34 1.54
C PHE A 84 22.76 -0.03 2.23
N LEU A 85 23.04 -0.12 3.53
CA LEU A 85 22.73 -1.27 4.37
C LEU A 85 21.85 -0.80 5.52
N PRO A 86 20.52 -0.81 5.32
CA PRO A 86 19.59 -0.31 6.32
C PRO A 86 19.73 -0.96 7.69
N GLY A 87 20.05 -0.16 8.70
CA GLY A 87 19.82 -0.54 10.10
C GLY A 87 18.34 -0.39 10.50
N ASN A 88 17.61 0.51 9.82
CA ASN A 88 16.19 0.74 10.07
C ASN A 88 15.33 -0.10 9.11
N ALA A 89 14.42 -0.89 9.67
CA ALA A 89 13.46 -1.72 8.95
C ALA A 89 12.63 -0.95 7.89
N MET A 90 12.29 0.32 8.13
CA MET A 90 11.52 1.15 7.19
C MET A 90 12.28 1.40 5.87
N HIS A 91 13.61 1.54 5.93
CA HIS A 91 14.43 1.82 4.75
C HIS A 91 14.49 0.64 3.77
N TRP A 92 14.25 -0.60 4.24
CA TRP A 92 14.11 -1.75 3.35
C TRP A 92 12.94 -1.62 2.37
N LEU A 93 11.86 -0.92 2.75
CA LEU A 93 10.71 -0.71 1.86
C LEU A 93 11.10 0.00 0.56
N PHE A 94 12.04 0.96 0.62
CA PHE A 94 12.54 1.64 -0.58
C PHE A 94 13.24 0.67 -1.53
N TYR A 95 14.14 -0.17 -1.02
CA TYR A 95 14.84 -1.16 -1.84
C TYR A 95 13.89 -2.23 -2.37
N MET A 96 12.95 -2.70 -1.56
CA MET A 96 11.95 -3.67 -1.99
C MET A 96 11.01 -3.10 -3.04
N ALA A 97 10.73 -1.78 -3.03
CA ALA A 97 10.03 -1.12 -4.13
C ALA A 97 10.81 -1.25 -5.45
N LEU A 98 12.13 -0.99 -5.44
CA LEU A 98 12.96 -1.11 -6.65
C LEU A 98 13.04 -2.56 -7.17
N VAL A 99 13.21 -3.54 -6.26
CA VAL A 99 13.19 -4.96 -6.64
C VAL A 99 11.83 -5.34 -7.21
N ALA A 100 10.73 -4.86 -6.61
CA ALA A 100 9.38 -5.08 -7.10
C ALA A 100 9.16 -4.46 -8.48
N VAL A 101 9.74 -3.29 -8.79
CA VAL A 101 9.73 -2.74 -10.15
C VAL A 101 10.41 -3.71 -11.11
N GLY A 102 11.59 -4.21 -10.78
CA GLY A 102 12.31 -5.19 -11.61
C GLY A 102 11.46 -6.43 -11.91
N VAL A 103 10.87 -7.03 -10.87
CA VAL A 103 9.97 -8.19 -11.00
C VAL A 103 8.72 -7.82 -11.82
N GLY A 104 8.08 -6.69 -11.53
CA GLY A 104 6.87 -6.24 -12.22
C GLY A 104 7.13 -5.92 -13.70
N VAL A 105 8.28 -5.36 -14.04
CA VAL A 105 8.70 -5.12 -15.43
C VAL A 105 8.92 -6.45 -16.15
N ILE A 106 9.58 -7.43 -15.52
CA ILE A 106 9.76 -8.77 -16.08
C ILE A 106 8.41 -9.44 -16.32
N GLU A 107 7.49 -9.40 -15.35
CA GLU A 107 6.12 -9.95 -15.48
C GLU A 107 5.29 -9.23 -16.53
N GLY A 108 5.53 -7.93 -16.74
CA GLY A 108 4.84 -7.15 -17.75
C GLY A 108 5.32 -7.47 -19.17
N ILE A 109 6.64 -7.64 -19.35
CA ILE A 109 7.24 -7.82 -20.67
C ILE A 109 7.20 -9.28 -21.11
N ARG A 110 7.50 -10.22 -20.21
CA ARG A 110 7.57 -11.65 -20.55
C ARG A 110 6.24 -12.33 -20.25
N HIS A 111 5.78 -13.18 -21.16
CA HIS A 111 4.71 -14.13 -20.90
C HIS A 111 5.26 -15.25 -19.99
N THR A 112 5.47 -14.90 -18.73
CA THR A 112 5.96 -15.83 -17.71
C THR A 112 4.88 -16.85 -17.39
N ASN A 113 5.27 -18.12 -17.24
CA ASN A 113 4.40 -19.18 -16.73
C ASN A 113 3.79 -18.76 -15.38
N ASP A 114 2.49 -18.98 -15.19
CA ASP A 114 1.75 -18.61 -13.99
C ASP A 114 2.40 -19.15 -12.70
N GLY A 115 3.00 -20.36 -12.77
CA GLY A 115 3.73 -20.95 -11.64
C GLY A 115 5.00 -20.19 -11.27
N LEU A 116 5.82 -19.80 -12.26
CA LEU A 116 7.03 -19.01 -12.03
C LEU A 116 6.68 -17.61 -11.50
N ARG A 117 5.61 -17.01 -12.02
CA ARG A 117 5.10 -15.73 -11.51
C ARG A 117 4.71 -15.83 -10.04
N ALA A 118 3.93 -16.85 -9.66
CA ALA A 118 3.55 -17.07 -8.27
C ALA A 118 4.78 -17.30 -7.37
N ALA A 119 5.76 -18.08 -7.83
CA ALA A 119 7.01 -18.31 -7.10
C ALA A 119 7.81 -17.02 -6.89
N LEU A 120 7.94 -16.17 -7.93
CA LEU A 120 8.60 -14.87 -7.83
C LEU A 120 7.89 -13.95 -6.82
N ARG A 121 6.56 -13.87 -6.87
CA ARG A 121 5.77 -13.05 -5.93
C ARG A 121 5.87 -13.55 -4.49
N LEU A 122 5.83 -14.87 -4.28
CA LEU A 122 6.01 -15.48 -2.96
C LEU A 122 7.41 -15.21 -2.40
N GLY A 123 8.46 -15.42 -3.22
CA GLY A 123 9.84 -15.12 -2.83
C GLY A 123 10.04 -13.64 -2.50
N LEU A 124 9.48 -12.76 -3.33
CA LEU A 124 9.53 -11.30 -3.12
C LEU A 124 8.80 -10.88 -1.84
N ALA A 125 7.59 -11.40 -1.60
CA ALA A 125 6.82 -11.10 -0.40
C ALA A 125 7.51 -11.62 0.87
N LEU A 126 8.00 -12.87 0.85
CA LEU A 126 8.73 -13.45 1.97
C LEU A 126 9.98 -12.65 2.30
N LEU A 127 10.79 -12.31 1.29
CA LEU A 127 11.98 -11.47 1.46
C LEU A 127 11.61 -10.10 2.03
N THR A 128 10.54 -9.48 1.53
CA THR A 128 10.08 -8.17 1.99
C THR A 128 9.71 -8.21 3.47
N PHE A 129 8.86 -9.16 3.88
CA PHE A 129 8.45 -9.27 5.27
C PHE A 129 9.60 -9.69 6.19
N ARG A 130 10.49 -10.58 5.73
CA ARG A 130 11.65 -10.98 6.53
C ARG A 130 12.60 -9.82 6.82
N LEU A 131 12.79 -8.91 5.87
CA LEU A 131 13.66 -7.74 6.02
C LEU A 131 12.98 -6.61 6.79
N THR A 132 11.71 -6.32 6.48
CA THR A 132 10.96 -5.21 7.10
C THR A 132 10.42 -5.53 8.49
N LEU A 133 10.22 -6.81 8.82
CA LEU A 133 9.79 -7.26 10.15
C LEU A 133 10.89 -8.05 10.87
N GLY A 134 12.14 -7.94 10.43
CA GLY A 134 13.27 -8.66 11.03
C GLY A 134 13.39 -8.42 12.54
N PHE A 135 13.15 -7.18 12.98
CA PHE A 135 13.17 -6.83 14.40
C PHE A 135 12.11 -7.58 15.22
N MET A 136 10.92 -7.85 14.67
CA MET A 136 9.89 -8.64 15.33
C MET A 136 10.30 -10.10 15.46
N VAL A 137 10.85 -10.66 14.37
CA VAL A 137 11.36 -12.04 14.34
C VAL A 137 12.47 -12.25 15.36
N GLU A 138 13.35 -11.26 15.53
CA GLU A 138 14.52 -11.35 16.40
C GLU A 138 14.19 -11.12 17.89
N HIS A 139 13.23 -10.25 18.20
CA HIS A 139 13.03 -9.78 19.57
C HIS A 139 11.67 -10.13 20.19
N HIS A 140 10.65 -10.44 19.39
CA HIS A 140 9.27 -10.54 19.88
C HIS A 140 8.58 -11.87 19.55
N TRP A 141 8.95 -12.53 18.47
CA TRP A 141 8.32 -13.77 18.05
C TRP A 141 9.15 -14.99 18.45
N ASP A 142 8.48 -16.01 18.98
CA ASP A 142 9.10 -17.33 19.11
C ASP A 142 9.30 -17.96 17.72
N GLY A 143 10.18 -18.96 17.63
CA GLY A 143 10.56 -19.54 16.34
C GLY A 143 9.37 -20.03 15.50
N ALA A 144 8.35 -20.64 16.12
CA ALA A 144 7.19 -21.17 15.42
C ALA A 144 6.21 -20.07 14.99
N SER A 145 5.87 -19.13 15.88
CA SER A 145 4.97 -18.00 15.59
C SER A 145 5.56 -17.08 14.52
N ALA A 146 6.88 -16.89 14.48
CA ALA A 146 7.54 -16.12 13.45
C ALA A 146 7.25 -16.68 12.05
N TRP A 147 7.36 -17.99 11.87
CA TRP A 147 7.08 -18.64 10.58
C TRP A 147 5.60 -18.62 10.23
N ILE A 148 4.70 -18.72 11.22
CA ILE A 148 3.25 -18.60 10.98
C ILE A 148 2.90 -17.19 10.49
N TRP A 149 3.41 -16.15 11.15
CA TRP A 149 3.20 -14.76 10.74
C TRP A 149 3.80 -14.48 9.36
N LEU A 150 5.07 -14.83 9.14
CA LEU A 150 5.72 -14.63 7.85
C LEU A 150 5.02 -15.40 6.73
N GLY A 151 4.62 -16.65 6.98
CA GLY A 151 3.88 -17.48 6.02
C GLY A 151 2.51 -16.88 5.69
N GLY A 152 1.75 -16.50 6.71
CA GLY A 152 0.42 -15.88 6.56
C GLY A 152 0.48 -14.56 5.79
N LEU A 153 1.40 -13.66 6.15
CA LEU A 153 1.61 -12.39 5.46
C LEU A 153 2.04 -12.60 4.00
N THR A 154 2.96 -13.54 3.76
CA THR A 154 3.44 -13.87 2.41
C THR A 154 2.32 -14.39 1.53
N LEU A 155 1.51 -15.34 2.04
CA LEU A 155 0.37 -15.90 1.33
C LEU A 155 -0.72 -14.85 1.10
N GLY A 156 -1.03 -14.03 2.09
CA GLY A 156 -2.01 -12.95 1.98
C GLY A 156 -1.60 -11.89 0.96
N SER A 157 -0.34 -11.46 0.99
CA SER A 157 0.23 -10.52 0.00
C SER A 157 0.20 -11.09 -1.41
N ASN A 158 0.59 -12.36 -1.59
CA ASN A 158 0.48 -13.02 -2.88
C ASN A 158 -0.97 -13.17 -3.36
N ALA A 159 -1.91 -13.51 -2.48
CA ALA A 159 -3.33 -13.57 -2.80
C ALA A 159 -3.86 -12.20 -3.28
N LEU A 160 -3.49 -11.12 -2.58
CA LEU A 160 -3.78 -9.74 -2.98
C LEU A 160 -3.25 -9.43 -4.39
N MET A 161 -1.96 -9.68 -4.64
CA MET A 161 -1.36 -9.41 -5.95
C MET A 161 -2.07 -10.17 -7.08
N ASN A 162 -2.45 -11.43 -6.84
CA ASN A 162 -3.19 -12.24 -7.81
C ASN A 162 -4.63 -11.77 -8.00
N ALA A 163 -5.31 -11.33 -6.93
CA ALA A 163 -6.66 -10.77 -7.01
C ALA A 163 -6.67 -9.49 -7.87
N LEU A 164 -5.72 -8.59 -7.64
CA LEU A 164 -5.56 -7.36 -8.43
C LEU A 164 -5.21 -7.65 -9.90
N ASP A 165 -4.28 -8.58 -10.14
CA ASP A 165 -3.90 -8.98 -11.50
C ASP A 165 -5.10 -9.56 -12.26
N ARG A 166 -5.83 -10.49 -11.64
CA ARG A 166 -7.01 -11.12 -12.25
C ARG A 166 -8.11 -10.08 -12.51
N ALA A 167 -8.38 -9.20 -11.56
CA ALA A 167 -9.35 -8.12 -11.74
C ALA A 167 -8.95 -7.19 -12.91
N ALA A 168 -7.66 -6.88 -13.05
CA ALA A 168 -7.16 -6.03 -14.13
C ALA A 168 -7.25 -6.69 -15.51
N GLN A 169 -7.10 -8.02 -15.57
CA GLN A 169 -7.24 -8.79 -16.81
C GLN A 169 -8.70 -8.91 -17.24
N GLU A 170 -9.60 -9.16 -16.30
CA GLU A 170 -11.02 -9.36 -16.58
C GLU A 170 -11.74 -8.04 -16.90
N ARG A 171 -11.27 -6.90 -16.36
CA ARG A 171 -11.95 -5.61 -16.45
C ARG A 171 -10.97 -4.45 -16.74
N PRO A 172 -10.77 -4.07 -18.01
CA PRO A 172 -10.01 -2.87 -18.35
C PRO A 172 -10.67 -1.59 -17.82
N GLY A 173 -9.89 -0.52 -17.69
CA GLY A 173 -10.36 0.81 -17.34
C GLY A 173 -10.21 1.16 -15.86
N ALA A 174 -11.10 2.02 -15.38
CA ALA A 174 -10.98 2.72 -14.09
C ALA A 174 -11.25 1.86 -12.84
N MET A 175 -11.84 0.67 -12.97
CA MET A 175 -12.31 -0.12 -11.81
C MET A 175 -11.18 -0.54 -10.87
N VAL A 176 -10.09 -1.13 -11.40
CA VAL A 176 -8.97 -1.59 -10.55
C VAL A 176 -8.22 -0.41 -9.92
N PRO A 177 -7.87 0.67 -10.64
CA PRO A 177 -7.31 1.86 -10.03
C PRO A 177 -8.19 2.49 -8.95
N LEU A 178 -9.53 2.48 -9.13
CA LEU A 178 -10.47 2.96 -8.12
C LEU A 178 -10.37 2.14 -6.84
N ALA A 179 -10.32 0.81 -6.96
CA ALA A 179 -10.14 -0.06 -5.82
C ALA A 179 -8.79 0.14 -5.12
N MET A 180 -7.70 0.23 -5.89
CA MET A 180 -6.37 0.55 -5.36
C MET A 180 -6.36 1.89 -4.60
N THR A 181 -7.07 2.89 -5.11
CA THR A 181 -7.22 4.21 -4.47
C THR A 181 -7.95 4.08 -3.14
N LEU A 182 -9.11 3.41 -3.13
CA LEU A 182 -9.89 3.20 -1.89
C LEU A 182 -9.11 2.41 -0.85
N MET A 183 -8.47 1.31 -1.26
CA MET A 183 -7.69 0.46 -0.38
C MET A 183 -6.55 1.22 0.28
N SER A 184 -5.73 1.92 -0.50
CA SER A 184 -4.61 2.70 0.03
C SER A 184 -5.08 3.88 0.86
N ALA A 185 -6.16 4.57 0.47
CA ALA A 185 -6.72 5.68 1.26
C ALA A 185 -7.24 5.18 2.62
N GLY A 186 -8.01 4.09 2.62
CA GLY A 186 -8.51 3.46 3.84
C GLY A 186 -7.38 2.91 4.71
N GLY A 187 -6.36 2.29 4.10
CA GLY A 187 -5.15 1.86 4.79
C GLY A 187 -4.39 3.02 5.40
N ALA A 188 -4.23 4.13 4.69
CA ALA A 188 -3.57 5.33 5.21
C ALA A 188 -4.32 5.89 6.42
N ALA A 189 -5.65 6.02 6.33
CA ALA A 189 -6.47 6.50 7.41
C ALA A 189 -6.43 5.56 8.63
N VAL A 190 -6.53 4.24 8.45
CA VAL A 190 -6.37 3.28 9.56
C VAL A 190 -5.00 3.41 10.21
N LEU A 191 -3.92 3.47 9.43
CA LEU A 191 -2.56 3.61 9.97
C LEU A 191 -2.34 4.91 10.74
N VAL A 192 -2.96 6.02 10.31
CA VAL A 192 -2.93 7.28 11.06
C VAL A 192 -3.69 7.14 12.38
N LEU A 193 -4.90 6.56 12.35
CA LEU A 193 -5.74 6.38 13.53
C LEU A 193 -5.13 5.41 14.55
N THR A 194 -4.31 4.45 14.11
CA THR A 194 -3.62 3.48 14.97
C THR A 194 -2.22 3.96 15.38
N GLY A 195 -1.91 5.24 15.21
CA GLY A 195 -0.71 5.87 15.76
C GLY A 195 0.54 5.82 14.86
N SER A 196 0.42 5.38 13.60
CA SER A 196 1.54 5.30 12.66
C SER A 196 1.43 6.36 11.55
N ALA A 197 1.47 7.64 11.92
CA ALA A 197 1.27 8.75 10.98
C ALA A 197 2.26 8.73 9.81
N ARG A 198 3.54 8.40 10.04
CA ARG A 198 4.56 8.34 8.99
C ARG A 198 4.28 7.23 7.97
N VAL A 199 3.87 6.05 8.43
CA VAL A 199 3.52 4.93 7.53
C VAL A 199 2.21 5.24 6.80
N GLY A 200 1.27 5.90 7.47
CA GLY A 200 0.05 6.45 6.85
C GLY A 200 0.35 7.44 5.71
N GLN A 201 1.34 8.33 5.87
CA GLN A 201 1.77 9.24 4.81
C GLN A 201 2.37 8.49 3.60
N LEU A 202 3.19 7.46 3.83
CA LEU A 202 3.71 6.60 2.75
C LEU A 202 2.60 5.80 2.06
N MET A 203 1.56 5.40 2.78
CA MET A 203 0.37 4.83 2.18
C MET A 203 -0.42 5.87 1.37
N GLY A 204 -0.44 7.14 1.82
CA GLY A 204 -0.98 8.27 1.07
C GLY A 204 -0.26 8.51 -0.27
N VAL A 205 1.07 8.33 -0.31
CA VAL A 205 1.86 8.33 -1.57
C VAL A 205 1.34 7.28 -2.55
N MET A 206 1.01 6.08 -2.05
CA MET A 206 0.40 5.02 -2.86
C MET A 206 -1.01 5.40 -3.33
N THR A 207 -1.79 6.08 -2.48
CA THR A 207 -3.11 6.62 -2.86
C THR A 207 -3.01 7.64 -3.97
N ALA A 208 -2.05 8.55 -3.91
CA ALA A 208 -1.82 9.54 -4.94
C ALA A 208 -1.44 8.90 -6.29
N ALA A 209 -0.54 7.91 -6.27
CA ALA A 209 -0.18 7.15 -7.48
C ALA A 209 -1.38 6.36 -8.05
N ALA A 210 -2.15 5.69 -7.20
CA ALA A 210 -3.36 4.97 -7.61
C ALA A 210 -4.42 5.92 -8.19
N THR A 211 -4.59 7.11 -7.60
CA THR A 211 -5.50 8.15 -8.08
C THR A 211 -5.07 8.69 -9.44
N ALA A 212 -3.78 8.95 -9.65
CA ALA A 212 -3.26 9.33 -10.96
C ALA A 212 -3.55 8.25 -12.01
N THR A 213 -3.36 6.98 -11.64
CA THR A 213 -3.69 5.83 -12.49
C THR A 213 -5.19 5.79 -12.82
N LEU A 214 -6.05 6.08 -11.84
CA LEU A 214 -7.49 6.17 -12.00
C LEU A 214 -7.87 7.27 -12.99
N VAL A 215 -7.29 8.47 -12.86
CA VAL A 215 -7.54 9.58 -13.78
C VAL A 215 -7.13 9.21 -15.20
N VAL A 216 -5.94 8.62 -15.40
CA VAL A 216 -5.49 8.19 -16.74
C VAL A 216 -6.40 7.08 -17.29
N ALA A 217 -6.81 6.12 -16.47
CA ALA A 217 -7.71 5.04 -16.88
C ALA A 217 -9.12 5.53 -17.21
N TRP A 218 -9.57 6.63 -16.59
CA TRP A 218 -10.83 7.27 -16.94
C TRP A 218 -10.72 7.99 -18.29
N LEU A 219 -9.63 8.71 -18.53
CA LEU A 219 -9.36 9.36 -19.82
C LEU A 219 -9.08 8.35 -20.95
N ARG A 220 -8.63 7.14 -20.61
CA ARG A 220 -8.32 6.05 -21.55
C ARG A 220 -8.96 4.74 -21.08
N PRO A 221 -10.26 4.51 -21.36
CA PRO A 221 -10.99 3.32 -20.88
C PRO A 221 -10.39 1.96 -21.30
N GLY A 222 -9.59 1.93 -22.36
CA GLY A 222 -8.85 0.74 -22.80
C GLY A 222 -7.60 0.41 -21.97
N LEU A 223 -7.19 1.31 -21.06
CA LEU A 223 -6.02 1.11 -20.22
C LEU A 223 -6.24 -0.10 -19.30
N ARG A 224 -5.34 -1.07 -19.40
CA ARG A 224 -5.22 -2.17 -18.44
C ARG A 224 -4.05 -1.87 -17.53
N VAL A 225 -4.29 -1.84 -16.22
CA VAL A 225 -3.19 -1.83 -15.26
C VAL A 225 -2.40 -3.11 -15.51
N SER A 226 -1.15 -2.96 -15.92
CA SER A 226 -0.35 -4.12 -16.31
C SER A 226 -0.15 -5.06 -15.12
N ARG A 227 0.10 -6.35 -15.42
CA ARG A 227 0.41 -7.37 -14.41
C ARG A 227 1.47 -6.87 -13.41
N GLY A 228 2.50 -6.21 -13.92
CA GLY A 228 3.56 -5.63 -13.11
C GLY A 228 3.11 -4.54 -12.14
N GLY A 229 2.15 -3.69 -12.52
CA GLY A 229 1.60 -2.68 -11.62
C GLY A 229 0.91 -3.29 -10.39
N SER A 230 0.18 -4.39 -10.59
CA SER A 230 -0.47 -5.13 -9.49
C SER A 230 0.52 -5.72 -8.48
N THR A 231 1.68 -6.19 -8.95
CA THR A 231 2.76 -6.73 -8.12
C THR A 231 3.38 -5.66 -7.24
N VAL A 232 3.78 -4.53 -7.85
CA VAL A 232 4.40 -3.42 -7.12
C VAL A 232 3.43 -2.84 -6.10
N PHE A 233 2.19 -2.52 -6.53
CA PHE A 233 1.18 -1.97 -5.64
C PHE A 233 0.83 -2.93 -4.51
N GLY A 234 0.52 -4.20 -4.83
CA GLY A 234 0.09 -5.19 -3.85
C GLY A 234 1.17 -5.47 -2.81
N LEU A 235 2.43 -5.62 -3.23
CA LEU A 235 3.55 -5.81 -2.31
C LEU A 235 3.72 -4.62 -1.37
N LEU A 236 3.79 -3.39 -1.90
CA LEU A 236 4.02 -2.19 -1.09
C LEU A 236 2.84 -1.92 -0.14
N PHE A 237 1.61 -2.09 -0.62
CA PHE A 237 0.41 -1.98 0.21
C PHE A 237 0.47 -2.96 1.39
N SER A 238 0.69 -4.25 1.13
CA SER A 238 0.77 -5.24 2.21
C SER A 238 1.96 -5.01 3.14
N ALA A 239 3.11 -4.60 2.62
CA ALA A 239 4.31 -4.34 3.40
C ALA A 239 4.13 -3.13 4.33
N LEU A 240 3.56 -2.03 3.83
CA LEU A 240 3.25 -0.85 4.64
C LEU A 240 2.21 -1.16 5.72
N LEU A 241 1.15 -1.90 5.35
CA LEU A 241 0.10 -2.26 6.30
C LEU A 241 0.64 -3.14 7.43
N ALA A 242 1.42 -4.17 7.09
CA ALA A 242 2.07 -5.04 8.07
C ALA A 242 3.08 -4.27 8.92
N TYR A 243 3.94 -3.46 8.29
CA TYR A 243 4.93 -2.66 9.01
C TYR A 243 4.28 -1.70 10.00
N GLY A 244 3.23 -0.97 9.60
CA GLY A 244 2.54 -0.05 10.51
C GLY A 244 1.77 -0.78 11.63
N TYR A 245 1.19 -1.95 11.35
CA TYR A 245 0.56 -2.78 12.38
C TYR A 245 1.57 -3.32 13.41
N PHE A 246 2.76 -3.73 12.99
CA PHE A 246 3.76 -4.29 13.91
C PHE A 246 4.67 -3.23 14.57
N THR A 247 4.57 -1.97 14.17
CA THR A 247 5.34 -0.87 14.78
C THR A 247 4.53 0.04 15.69
N SER A 248 3.20 -0.14 15.75
CA SER A 248 2.39 0.46 16.80
C SER A 248 2.72 -0.18 18.17
N ALA A 249 2.61 0.61 19.23
CA ALA A 249 3.17 0.31 20.55
C ALA A 249 2.67 -1.01 21.19
N ASP A 250 1.48 -1.49 20.82
CA ASP A 250 0.83 -2.63 21.45
C ASP A 250 0.55 -3.75 20.45
N VAL A 251 1.58 -4.53 20.10
CA VAL A 251 1.37 -5.77 19.34
C VAL A 251 0.97 -6.87 20.32
N PRO A 252 -0.30 -7.33 20.31
CA PRO A 252 -0.74 -8.41 21.19
C PRO A 252 0.00 -9.72 20.86
N ALA A 253 0.12 -10.60 21.86
CA ALA A 253 0.53 -11.98 21.63
C ALA A 253 -0.40 -12.64 20.60
N PHE A 254 0.11 -13.62 19.85
CA PHE A 254 -0.66 -14.26 18.76
C PHE A 254 -2.04 -14.79 19.21
N ALA A 255 -2.13 -15.35 20.42
CA ALA A 255 -3.37 -15.87 20.98
C ALA A 255 -4.45 -14.78 21.16
N ASP A 256 -4.04 -13.55 21.46
CA ASP A 256 -4.93 -12.42 21.70
C ASP A 256 -5.08 -11.52 20.47
N ALA A 257 -4.24 -11.73 19.45
CA ALA A 257 -4.21 -10.90 18.26
C ALA A 257 -5.58 -10.79 17.60
N LEU A 258 -6.34 -11.87 17.48
CA LEU A 258 -7.67 -11.85 16.85
C LEU A 258 -8.73 -11.06 17.66
N ASN A 259 -8.55 -10.95 18.98
CA ASN A 259 -9.45 -10.21 19.85
C ASN A 259 -9.06 -8.73 19.94
N HIS A 260 -7.83 -8.37 19.56
CA HIS A 260 -7.36 -7.00 19.61
C HIS A 260 -8.01 -6.17 18.49
N PRO A 261 -8.63 -5.03 18.82
CA PRO A 261 -9.43 -4.28 17.86
C PRO A 261 -8.56 -3.70 16.72
N GLN A 262 -7.28 -3.40 16.97
CA GLN A 262 -6.35 -2.95 15.93
C GLN A 262 -6.10 -4.04 14.87
N THR A 263 -5.96 -5.29 15.30
CA THR A 263 -5.78 -6.43 14.40
C THR A 263 -7.01 -6.60 13.54
N LEU A 264 -8.20 -6.50 14.14
CA LEU A 264 -9.46 -6.57 13.41
C LEU A 264 -9.55 -5.47 12.35
N ALA A 265 -9.25 -4.21 12.72
CA ALA A 265 -9.23 -3.09 11.77
C ALA A 265 -8.26 -3.34 10.60
N THR A 266 -7.05 -3.83 10.91
CA THR A 266 -6.01 -4.13 9.93
C THR A 266 -6.42 -5.29 9.01
N LEU A 267 -6.99 -6.36 9.58
CA LEU A 267 -7.47 -7.52 8.83
C LEU A 267 -8.65 -7.17 7.93
N LEU A 268 -9.57 -6.31 8.39
CA LEU A 268 -10.67 -5.81 7.57
C LEU A 268 -10.15 -5.03 6.35
N VAL A 269 -9.16 -4.14 6.55
CA VAL A 269 -8.50 -3.43 5.45
C VAL A 269 -7.78 -4.41 4.51
N ALA A 270 -7.04 -5.38 5.06
CA ALA A 270 -6.33 -6.40 4.29
C ALA A 270 -7.27 -7.33 3.50
N ALA A 271 -8.49 -7.55 3.99
CA ALA A 271 -9.52 -8.38 3.36
C ALA A 271 -10.31 -7.64 2.28
N SER A 272 -10.25 -6.31 2.22
CA SER A 272 -10.89 -5.49 1.18
C SER A 272 -10.67 -5.94 -0.29
N PRO A 273 -9.50 -6.46 -0.72
CA PRO A 273 -9.29 -6.89 -2.10
C PRO A 273 -10.06 -8.17 -2.43
N LEU A 274 -10.42 -9.00 -1.43
CA LEU A 274 -11.28 -10.17 -1.65
C LEU A 274 -12.66 -9.75 -2.18
N MET A 275 -13.11 -8.55 -1.83
CA MET A 275 -14.35 -7.98 -2.33
C MET A 275 -14.29 -7.65 -3.83
N LEU A 276 -13.09 -7.43 -4.39
CA LEU A 276 -12.94 -7.35 -5.85
C LEU A 276 -13.22 -8.68 -6.53
N TRP A 277 -12.79 -9.78 -5.93
CA TRP A 277 -13.08 -11.12 -6.45
C TRP A 277 -14.58 -11.42 -6.40
N VAL A 278 -15.24 -11.07 -5.29
CA VAL A 278 -16.72 -11.15 -5.17
C VAL A 278 -17.38 -10.30 -6.26
N SER A 279 -16.86 -9.10 -6.52
CA SER A 279 -17.40 -8.22 -7.56
C SER A 279 -17.24 -8.79 -8.97
N GLY A 280 -16.31 -9.73 -9.18
CA GLY A 280 -16.11 -10.49 -10.42
C GLY A 280 -17.23 -11.50 -10.72
N GLN A 281 -18.04 -11.86 -9.72
CA GLN A 281 -19.10 -12.86 -9.84
C GLN A 281 -20.40 -12.27 -10.40
N ASN A 282 -21.32 -13.16 -10.82
CA ASN A 282 -22.70 -12.76 -11.13
C ASN A 282 -23.43 -12.38 -9.82
N PRO A 283 -24.25 -11.30 -9.78
CA PRO A 283 -24.81 -10.53 -10.89
C PRO A 283 -23.98 -9.32 -11.36
N ILE A 284 -22.95 -8.90 -10.62
CA ILE A 284 -22.20 -7.66 -10.90
C ILE A 284 -21.52 -7.71 -12.26
N LYS A 285 -21.05 -8.89 -12.67
CA LYS A 285 -20.46 -9.12 -14.01
C LYS A 285 -21.41 -8.78 -15.17
N ARG A 286 -22.74 -8.81 -14.97
CA ARG A 286 -23.74 -8.51 -16.01
C ARG A 286 -24.10 -7.02 -16.09
N MET A 287 -23.63 -6.20 -15.15
CA MET A 287 -23.93 -4.78 -15.12
C MET A 287 -23.10 -4.00 -16.16
N THR A 288 -23.60 -2.84 -16.57
CA THR A 288 -22.81 -1.87 -17.37
C THR A 288 -21.54 -1.47 -16.61
N SER A 289 -20.44 -1.18 -17.31
CA SER A 289 -19.11 -0.95 -16.70
C SER A 289 -19.09 0.05 -15.54
N TRP A 290 -19.86 1.15 -15.63
CA TRP A 290 -19.92 2.14 -14.54
C TRP A 290 -20.66 1.63 -13.29
N ARG A 291 -21.77 0.90 -13.48
CA ARG A 291 -22.52 0.26 -12.37
C ARG A 291 -21.69 -0.82 -11.71
N ALA A 292 -21.00 -1.64 -12.51
CA ALA A 292 -20.08 -2.64 -12.00
C ALA A 292 -18.96 -1.96 -11.19
N ALA A 293 -18.39 -0.86 -11.67
CA ALA A 293 -17.36 -0.12 -10.96
C ALA A 293 -17.86 0.45 -9.62
N LEU A 294 -19.05 1.05 -9.58
CA LEU A 294 -19.65 1.54 -8.33
C LEU A 294 -19.98 0.40 -7.36
N ALA A 295 -20.53 -0.71 -7.86
CA ALA A 295 -20.81 -1.88 -7.03
C ALA A 295 -19.53 -2.48 -6.45
N SER A 296 -18.47 -2.63 -7.28
CA SER A 296 -17.15 -3.05 -6.83
C SER A 296 -16.56 -2.08 -5.80
N ALA A 297 -16.68 -0.77 -6.02
CA ALA A 297 -16.20 0.25 -5.11
C ALA A 297 -16.93 0.20 -3.77
N ALA A 298 -18.26 0.05 -3.78
CA ALA A 298 -19.06 -0.11 -2.57
C ALA A 298 -18.67 -1.39 -1.81
N LEU A 299 -18.49 -2.52 -2.52
CA LEU A 299 -18.06 -3.78 -1.91
C LEU A 299 -16.68 -3.67 -1.26
N VAL A 300 -15.71 -3.00 -1.90
CA VAL A 300 -14.38 -2.74 -1.32
C VAL A 300 -14.46 -1.76 -0.16
N ALA A 301 -15.33 -0.74 -0.25
CA ALA A 301 -15.52 0.25 0.80
C ALA A 301 -16.13 -0.33 2.07
N THR A 302 -16.96 -1.38 1.99
CA THR A 302 -17.61 -2.00 3.16
C THR A 302 -16.60 -2.44 4.24
N PRO A 303 -15.62 -3.34 3.97
CA PRO A 303 -14.65 -3.73 4.98
C PRO A 303 -13.70 -2.58 5.36
N LEU A 304 -13.42 -1.63 4.45
CA LEU A 304 -12.63 -0.44 4.78
C LEU A 304 -13.35 0.45 5.80
N ALA A 305 -14.63 0.73 5.58
CA ALA A 305 -15.46 1.51 6.50
C ALA A 305 -15.60 0.82 7.86
N ALA A 306 -15.80 -0.50 7.87
CA ALA A 306 -15.80 -1.27 9.11
C ALA A 306 -14.46 -1.18 9.84
N GLY A 307 -13.34 -1.32 9.13
CA GLY A 307 -12.00 -1.18 9.72
C GLY A 307 -11.74 0.22 10.27
N LEU A 308 -12.18 1.26 9.58
CA LEU A 308 -12.08 2.65 10.02
C LEU A 308 -12.91 2.92 11.27
N LEU A 309 -14.15 2.42 11.34
CA LEU A 309 -15.00 2.53 12.52
C LEU A 309 -14.35 1.85 13.74
N VAL A 310 -13.78 0.66 13.56
CA VAL A 310 -13.07 -0.07 14.62
C VAL A 310 -11.80 0.67 15.06
N ALA A 311 -11.06 1.27 14.12
CA ALA A 311 -9.86 2.06 14.43
C ALA A 311 -10.20 3.38 15.15
N ALA A 312 -11.25 4.08 14.72
CA ALA A 312 -11.68 5.34 15.33
C ALA A 312 -12.14 5.15 16.78
N ASN A 313 -12.86 4.06 17.07
CA ASN A 313 -13.35 3.76 18.43
C ASN A 313 -12.23 3.34 19.40
N GLN A 314 -11.01 3.09 18.94
CA GLN A 314 -9.85 2.83 19.81
C GLN A 314 -9.16 4.11 20.28
N SER A 315 -9.40 5.23 19.60
CA SER A 315 -8.68 6.48 19.85
C SER A 315 -9.12 7.25 21.10
N ASP A 316 -10.13 6.74 21.83
CA ASP A 316 -10.54 7.27 23.12
C ASP A 316 -9.73 6.57 24.24
N PRO A 317 -8.62 7.16 24.75
CA PRO A 317 -8.04 6.68 25.99
C PRO A 317 -9.12 6.77 27.08
N PRO A 318 -9.28 5.75 27.94
CA PRO A 318 -10.26 5.82 29.01
C PRO A 318 -9.93 7.03 29.88
N ALA A 319 -10.72 8.11 29.78
CA ALA A 319 -10.57 9.33 30.56
C ALA A 319 -10.52 9.07 32.07
N ALA A 320 -10.99 7.90 32.51
CA ALA A 320 -10.91 7.41 33.88
C ALA A 320 -9.49 7.13 34.38
N ALA A 321 -8.49 6.86 33.52
CA ALA A 321 -7.14 6.52 33.96
C ALA A 321 -6.37 7.73 34.54
N TYR A 322 -6.64 8.94 34.06
CA TYR A 322 -5.97 10.15 34.53
C TYR A 322 -6.45 10.64 35.91
N HIS A 323 -7.62 10.19 36.38
CA HIS A 323 -8.16 10.62 37.67
C HIS A 323 -7.63 9.84 38.87
N HIS A 324 -7.03 8.66 38.67
CA HIS A 324 -6.55 7.84 39.79
C HIS A 324 -5.13 8.20 40.28
N GLU A 325 -4.24 8.73 39.43
CA GLU A 325 -2.91 9.17 39.87
C GLU A 325 -2.92 10.54 40.57
N ALA A 326 -3.87 11.43 40.23
CA ALA A 326 -3.96 12.74 40.90
C ALA A 326 -4.44 12.64 42.36
N SER A 327 -5.14 11.57 42.74
CA SER A 327 -5.70 11.41 44.09
C SER A 327 -4.74 10.76 45.10
N SER A 328 -3.64 10.14 44.66
CA SER A 328 -2.69 9.45 45.56
C SER A 328 -1.46 10.30 45.92
N ALA A 329 -1.23 11.43 45.23
CA ALA A 329 -0.12 12.34 45.51
C ALA A 329 -0.32 13.25 46.74
N ASP A 330 -1.56 13.34 47.27
CA ASP A 330 -1.89 14.20 48.42
C ASP A 330 -2.05 13.43 49.75
N ALA A 331 -1.61 12.17 49.84
CA ALA A 331 -1.56 11.47 51.13
C ALA A 331 -0.39 12.02 51.98
N PRO A 332 -0.63 12.68 53.13
CA PRO A 332 0.44 13.16 53.99
C PRO A 332 1.24 11.96 54.52
N ALA A 333 2.57 12.09 54.52
CA ALA A 333 3.45 11.13 55.17
C ALA A 333 3.22 11.16 56.69
N GLU A 334 2.66 10.08 57.24
CA GLU A 334 2.68 9.78 58.69
C GLU A 334 4.00 9.13 59.11
#